data_AF-A0A512JQB9-F1
#
_entry.id   AF-A0A512JQB9-F1
#
_cell.length_a   1.000
_cell.length_b   1.000
_cell.length_c   1.000
_cell.angle_alpha   90.00
_cell.angle_beta   90.00
_cell.angle_gamma   90.00
#
_symmetry.space_group_name_H-M   'P 1'
#
loop_
_entity.id
_entity.type
_entity.pdbx_description
1 polymer ?
#
loop_
_entity_poly.entity_id
_entity_poly.type
_entity_poly.pdbx_seq_one_letter_code
_entity_poly.pdbx_strand_id
1 'polypeptide(L)'
;MAEGEDDVVYEALPLAGEIGDPMSLEVCPIGPFLSDNGTLCLKTDYENNEGWINAYIVSSGEFFWGEQPKSVSRQRASRVRPVIVHLPSPPNPA
;
A
#
# COMPACT_ATOMS: atom_id res chain seq x y z
N MET A 1 -29.02 -31.74 16.23
CA MET A 1 -28.77 -30.37 15.76
C MET A 1 -27.38 -30.38 15.18
N ALA A 2 -27.27 -30.38 13.85
CA ALA A 2 -25.98 -30.29 13.18
C ALA A 2 -25.76 -28.81 12.87
N GLU A 3 -24.81 -28.20 13.56
CA GLU A 3 -24.32 -26.86 13.19
C GLU A 3 -23.32 -27.08 12.06
N GLY A 4 -23.71 -26.64 10.85
CA GLY A 4 -22.79 -26.62 9.71
C GLY A 4 -21.80 -25.50 9.94
N GLU A 5 -20.54 -25.87 10.18
CA GLU A 5 -19.41 -24.97 9.96
C GLU A 5 -19.38 -24.68 8.46
N ASP A 6 -19.94 -23.53 8.06
CA ASP A 6 -19.70 -22.94 6.75
C ASP A 6 -18.21 -22.58 6.69
N ASP A 7 -17.40 -23.54 6.24
CA ASP A 7 -15.99 -23.38 5.93
C ASP A 7 -15.88 -22.36 4.78
N VAL A 8 -15.77 -21.08 5.13
CA VAL A 8 -15.59 -19.99 4.15
C VAL A 8 -14.19 -20.16 3.56
N VAL A 9 -14.12 -20.88 2.44
CA VAL A 9 -12.90 -21.01 1.65
C VAL A 9 -12.61 -19.66 1.01
N TYR A 10 -11.67 -18.91 1.58
CA TYR A 10 -11.09 -17.73 0.94
C TYR A 10 -10.18 -18.19 -0.18
N GLU A 11 -10.74 -18.43 -1.37
CA GLU A 11 -9.95 -18.60 -2.58
C GLU A 11 -9.13 -17.32 -2.80
N ALA A 12 -7.80 -17.43 -2.76
CA ALA A 12 -6.89 -16.33 -3.06
C ALA A 12 -7.02 -15.96 -4.53
N LEU A 13 -7.97 -15.07 -4.84
CA LEU A 13 -8.15 -14.56 -6.20
C LEU A 13 -6.87 -13.79 -6.59
N PRO A 14 -6.35 -14.00 -7.82
CA PRO A 14 -5.20 -13.24 -8.28
C PRO A 14 -5.60 -11.77 -8.37
N LEU A 15 -5.19 -10.98 -7.38
CA LEU A 15 -5.33 -9.53 -7.38
C LEU A 15 -4.41 -8.99 -8.47
N ALA A 16 -4.97 -8.66 -9.62
CA ALA A 16 -4.27 -7.89 -10.63
C ALA A 16 -4.05 -6.47 -10.08
N GLY A 17 -2.86 -6.23 -9.53
CA GLY A 17 -2.45 -4.91 -9.09
C GLY A 17 -2.02 -4.08 -10.30
N GLU A 18 -2.69 -2.96 -10.54
CA GLU A 18 -2.26 -1.99 -11.55
C GLU A 18 -1.32 -0.95 -10.92
N ILE A 19 -0.27 -0.55 -11.65
CA ILE A 19 0.61 0.52 -11.21
C ILE A 19 0.04 1.84 -11.71
N GLY A 20 -0.35 2.72 -10.78
CA GLY A 20 -0.88 4.05 -11.10
C GLY A 20 0.21 5.02 -11.55
N ASP A 21 -0.23 6.22 -11.93
CA ASP A 21 0.64 7.31 -12.36
C ASP A 21 1.60 7.78 -11.24
N PRO A 22 2.81 8.25 -11.60
CA PRO A 22 3.76 8.76 -10.62
C PRO A 22 3.24 10.03 -9.94
N MET A 23 3.36 10.09 -8.61
CA MET A 23 2.95 11.21 -7.77
C MET A 23 3.86 11.36 -6.56
N SER A 24 3.67 12.42 -5.76
CA SER A 24 4.41 12.59 -4.51
C SER A 24 3.85 11.66 -3.42
N LEU A 25 4.71 11.23 -2.50
CA LEU A 25 4.30 10.40 -1.37
C LEU A 25 3.22 11.08 -0.51
N GLU A 26 3.24 12.41 -0.42
CA GLU A 26 2.22 13.18 0.31
C GLU A 26 0.81 12.94 -0.21
N VAL A 27 0.61 13.00 -1.54
CA VAL A 27 -0.70 12.81 -2.17
C VAL A 27 -1.00 11.36 -2.52
N CYS A 28 -0.01 10.47 -2.42
CA CYS A 28 -0.17 9.04 -2.62
C CYS A 28 -1.25 8.48 -1.67
N PRO A 29 -2.22 7.68 -2.16
CA PRO A 29 -3.22 7.08 -1.29
C PRO A 29 -2.57 6.14 -0.26
N ILE A 30 -3.30 5.89 0.83
CA ILE A 30 -2.93 4.86 1.80
C ILE A 30 -2.94 3.50 1.10
N GLY A 31 -1.92 2.68 1.37
CA GLY A 31 -1.76 1.37 0.74
C GLY A 31 -0.39 1.17 0.08
N PRO A 32 -0.26 0.09 -0.71
CA PRO A 32 1.00 -0.27 -1.34
C PRO A 32 1.40 0.72 -2.44
N PHE A 33 2.69 1.00 -2.56
CA PHE A 33 3.27 1.82 -3.62
C PHE A 33 4.66 1.32 -4.01
N LEU A 34 5.09 1.62 -5.23
CA LEU A 34 6.46 1.44 -5.68
C LEU A 34 7.21 2.77 -5.58
N SER A 35 8.41 2.75 -5.00
CA SER A 35 9.35 3.86 -5.14
C SER A 35 10.01 3.88 -6.52
N ASP A 36 10.65 5.00 -6.88
CA ASP A 36 11.29 5.17 -8.20
C ASP A 36 12.37 4.10 -8.52
N ASN A 37 12.96 3.45 -7.51
CA ASN A 37 13.89 2.33 -7.67
C ASN A 37 13.21 0.95 -7.80
N GLY A 38 11.87 0.89 -7.83
CA GLY A 38 11.10 -0.35 -7.94
C GLY A 38 10.89 -1.09 -6.62
N THR A 39 11.31 -0.55 -5.48
CA THR A 39 11.04 -1.17 -4.17
C THR A 39 9.56 -1.04 -3.80
N LEU A 40 8.95 -2.15 -3.36
CA LEU A 40 7.60 -2.18 -2.83
C LEU A 40 7.56 -1.68 -1.39
N CYS A 41 6.70 -0.70 -1.16
CA CYS A 41 6.51 -0.04 0.12
C CYS A 41 5.01 0.03 0.47
N LEU A 42 4.70 0.26 1.74
CA LEU A 42 3.36 0.42 2.26
C LEU A 42 3.24 1.77 2.96
N LYS A 43 2.36 2.65 2.47
CA LYS A 43 1.95 3.88 3.18
C LYS A 43 0.80 3.54 4.12
N THR A 44 0.88 4.03 5.35
CA THR A 44 -0.13 3.82 6.38
C THR A 44 -0.81 5.13 6.76
N ASP A 45 -2.02 5.04 7.31
CA ASP A 45 -2.82 6.15 7.83
C ASP A 45 -2.43 6.56 9.25
N TYR A 46 -1.57 5.77 9.91
CA TYR A 46 -1.01 6.16 11.20
C TYR A 46 -0.26 7.48 11.05
N GLU A 47 -0.68 8.49 11.79
CA GLU A 47 0.05 9.75 11.90
C GLU A 47 1.09 9.62 13.02
N ASN A 48 2.31 10.08 12.77
CA ASN A 48 3.25 10.31 13.86
C ASN A 48 3.26 11.80 14.24
N ASN A 49 3.49 12.08 15.53
CA ASN A 49 3.53 13.45 16.07
C ASN A 49 4.71 14.29 15.53
N GLU A 50 5.54 13.72 14.67
CA GLU A 50 6.74 14.33 14.10
C GLU A 50 6.54 14.77 12.64
N GLY A 51 5.35 14.54 12.06
CA GLY A 51 4.97 15.03 10.73
C GLY A 51 5.53 14.22 9.55
N TRP A 52 6.12 13.05 9.81
CA TRP A 52 6.54 12.12 8.77
C TRP A 52 5.37 11.30 8.27
N ILE A 53 5.48 10.87 7.01
CA ILE A 53 4.56 9.89 6.46
C ILE A 53 5.03 8.51 6.91
N ASN A 54 4.18 7.78 7.63
CA ASN A 54 4.48 6.42 8.04
C ASN A 54 4.39 5.49 6.83
N ALA A 55 5.55 5.27 6.21
CA ALA A 55 5.73 4.38 5.08
C ALA A 55 6.86 3.39 5.37
N TYR A 56 6.70 2.14 4.94
CA TYR A 56 7.64 1.06 5.25
C TYR A 56 7.98 0.24 4.00
N ILE A 57 9.23 -0.20 3.90
CA ILE A 57 9.69 -1.11 2.85
C ILE A 57 9.16 -2.51 3.18
N VAL A 58 8.40 -3.12 2.26
CA VAL A 58 7.71 -4.39 2.52
C VAL A 58 8.70 -5.54 2.74
N SER A 59 9.84 -5.53 2.05
CA SER A 59 10.82 -6.62 2.14
C SER A 59 11.64 -6.61 3.44
N SER A 60 11.88 -5.46 4.05
CA SER A 60 12.72 -5.33 5.26
C SER A 60 11.97 -4.86 6.51
N GLY A 61 10.77 -4.30 6.36
CA GLY A 61 10.04 -3.64 7.44
C GLY A 61 10.65 -2.29 7.85
N GLU A 62 11.72 -1.84 7.18
CA GLU A 62 12.37 -0.58 7.51
C GLU A 62 11.53 0.62 7.08
N PHE A 63 11.71 1.74 7.77
CA PHE A 63 11.05 2.99 7.42
C PHE A 63 11.52 3.50 6.05
N PHE A 64 10.58 3.87 5.20
CA PHE A 64 10.85 4.46 3.90
C PHE A 64 11.15 5.95 4.06
N TRP A 65 12.41 6.33 3.90
CA TRP A 65 12.85 7.73 4.02
C TRP A 65 12.81 8.50 2.68
N GLY A 66 12.67 7.80 1.55
CA GLY A 66 12.94 8.38 0.23
C GLY A 66 14.44 8.52 -0.07
N GLU A 67 14.78 9.39 -1.01
CA GLU A 67 16.17 9.67 -1.37
C GLU A 67 16.89 10.54 -0.32
N GLN A 68 18.23 10.43 -0.27
CA GLN A 68 19.03 11.29 0.60
C GLN A 68 19.00 12.77 0.15
N PRO A 69 19.17 13.74 1.07
CA PRO A 69 19.19 13.60 2.53
C PRO A 69 17.80 13.33 3.13
N LYS A 70 17.77 12.66 4.29
CA LYS A 70 16.55 12.33 5.02
C LYS A 70 15.94 13.59 5.66
N SER A 71 14.85 14.09 5.08
CA SER A 71 14.06 15.18 5.67
C SER A 71 12.57 14.97 5.38
N VAL A 72 11.69 15.50 6.24
CA VAL A 72 10.23 15.39 6.07
C VAL A 72 9.79 15.93 4.70
N SER A 73 10.30 17.10 4.30
CA SER A 73 9.96 17.71 3.01
C SER A 73 10.37 16.86 1.81
N ARG A 74 11.55 16.20 1.87
CA ARG A 74 11.99 15.30 0.79
C ARG A 74 11.22 13.98 0.79
N GLN A 75 10.90 13.45 1.97
CA GLN A 75 10.08 12.24 2.09
C GLN A 75 8.71 12.48 1.45
N ARG A 76 8.05 13.60 1.77
CA ARG A 76 6.77 14.01 1.18
C ARG A 76 6.83 14.18 -0.34
N ALA A 77 7.90 14.80 -0.84
CA ALA A 77 8.12 15.03 -2.27
C ALA A 77 8.64 13.80 -3.03
N SER A 78 8.92 12.68 -2.34
CA SER A 78 9.45 11.48 -2.98
C SER A 78 8.47 10.97 -4.02
N ARG A 79 8.97 10.71 -5.23
CA ARG A 79 8.16 10.24 -6.34
C ARG A 79 7.91 8.75 -6.22
N VAL A 80 6.63 8.39 -6.25
CA VAL A 80 6.13 7.04 -6.00
C VAL A 80 4.98 6.73 -6.95
N ARG A 81 4.68 5.44 -7.13
CA ARG A 81 3.55 4.96 -7.94
C ARG A 81 2.65 4.07 -7.09
N PRO A 82 1.37 4.42 -6.88
CA PRO A 82 0.47 3.58 -6.08
C PRO A 82 0.23 2.25 -6.78
N VAL A 83 0.07 1.18 -6.00
CA VAL A 83 -0.38 -0.13 -6.47
C VAL A 83 -1.89 -0.20 -6.22
N ILE A 84 -2.66 -0.12 -7.29
CA ILE A 84 -4.13 -0.13 -7.27
C ILE A 84 -4.57 -1.59 -7.26
N VAL A 85 -5.15 -2.02 -6.14
CA VAL A 85 -5.70 -3.36 -6.00
C VAL A 85 -7.16 -3.32 -6.41
N HIS A 86 -7.49 -3.91 -7.55
CA HIS A 86 -8.89 -4.13 -7.94
C HIS A 86 -9.45 -5.29 -7.14
N LEU A 87 -10.32 -4.98 -6.16
CA LEU A 87 -11.14 -5.99 -5.54
C LEU A 87 -12.16 -6.47 -6.59
N PRO A 88 -12.21 -7.78 -6.90
CA PRO A 88 -13.25 -8.31 -7.77
C PRO A 88 -14.61 -8.03 -7.12
N SER A 89 -15.57 -7.56 -7.91
CA SER A 89 -16.93 -7.36 -7.42
C SER A 89 -17.46 -8.68 -6.84
N PRO A 90 -18.16 -8.66 -5.69
CA PRO A 90 -18.76 -9.88 -5.16
C PRO A 90 -19.70 -10.47 -6.22
N PRO A 91 -19.76 -11.82 -6.36
CA PRO A 91 -20.69 -12.45 -7.28
C PRO A 91 -22.10 -11.97 -6.95
N ASN A 92 -22.82 -11.51 -7.99
CA ASN A 92 -24.19 -11.03 -7.83
C ASN A 92 -25.03 -12.16 -7.22
N PRO A 93 -25.71 -11.96 -6.06
CA PRO A 93 -26.59 -12.98 -5.54
C PRO A 93 -27.71 -13.22 -6.57
N ALA A 94 -27.79 -14.46 -7.06
CA ALA A 94 -28.82 -14.92 -7.99
C ALA A 94 -30.21 -14.94 -7.35
#